data_AF-A0A8T3SBW8-F1
#
_entry.id   AF-A0A8T3SBW8-F1
#
_cell.length_a   1.000
_cell.length_b   1.000
_cell.length_c   1.000
_cell.angle_alpha   90.00
_cell.angle_beta   90.00
_cell.angle_gamma   90.00
#
_symmetry.space_group_name_H-M   'P 1'
#
loop_
_entity.id
_entity.type
_entity.pdbx_description
1 polymer ?
#
loop_
_entity_poly.entity_id
_entity_poly.type
_entity_poly.pdbx_seq_one_letter_code
_entity_poly.pdbx_strand_id
1 'polypeptide(L)'
;MQTRENIFYRIVKDNKINYLLGTIPCRDADSIALSSVAKHAFEHADRVGFECSSDHDEITSVYDSLIKEWFNDHKKEIIPFEIEDEYRDKMIELFAYKAKCSKEKLSAIFDKMKSTTPPFSLLWQACLILRQKNLGLTDGPHLELLLLNQANKLKKPIIYLNSLESELSNIFGLEFNYQQQLEVFMDQIKAVLVSEAVMKAKANKLSQFYQEGDLQGINELLFHDIEKSHSEITKQILNSISNDRDLIYADKITEYFQSGNSFIAIGACHLTRVIELLKKQGFTVNNIKEGPRVYPIQHSDTAKIAAPLSILANNSLFHRFKKDAINVQSRLNQHLTAFNEQGKNTDVLSCEPQPNRYLTKS
;
A
#
# COMPACT_ATOMS: atom_id res chain seq x y z
N MET A 1 6.67 28.66 -15.40
CA MET A 1 6.62 27.18 -15.34
C MET A 1 7.97 26.71 -14.85
N GLN A 2 8.03 26.16 -13.64
CA GLN A 2 9.27 25.58 -13.10
C GLN A 2 9.53 24.26 -13.81
N THR A 3 10.78 24.07 -14.22
CA THR A 3 11.26 22.80 -14.74
C THR A 3 11.43 21.83 -13.58
N ARG A 4 10.85 20.63 -13.71
CA ARG A 4 10.85 19.61 -12.66
C ARG A 4 12.08 18.73 -12.83
N GLU A 5 12.80 18.53 -11.73
CA GLU A 5 13.92 17.60 -11.64
C GLU A 5 13.48 16.49 -10.66
N ASN A 6 14.06 15.30 -10.76
CA ASN A 6 14.00 14.21 -9.76
C ASN A 6 12.82 13.22 -9.72
N ILE A 7 11.91 13.15 -10.70
CA ILE A 7 10.87 12.08 -10.73
C ILE A 7 10.92 11.19 -11.97
N PHE A 8 11.71 11.55 -12.98
CA PHE A 8 11.91 10.75 -14.19
C PHE A 8 13.40 10.65 -14.53
N TYR A 9 13.86 9.43 -14.80
CA TYR A 9 15.28 9.12 -14.93
C TYR A 9 15.57 8.31 -16.19
N ARG A 10 16.70 8.63 -16.83
CA ARG A 10 17.34 7.84 -17.88
C ARG A 10 18.42 6.97 -17.27
N ILE A 11 18.30 5.67 -17.44
CA ILE A 11 19.19 4.66 -16.86
C ILE A 11 19.98 4.01 -17.98
N VAL A 12 21.32 4.02 -17.89
CA VAL A 12 22.21 3.54 -18.96
C VAL A 12 23.23 2.56 -18.42
N LYS A 13 23.40 1.44 -19.12
CA LYS A 13 24.50 0.48 -18.92
C LYS A 13 24.77 -0.24 -20.24
N ASP A 14 26.04 -0.42 -20.60
CA ASP A 14 26.46 -1.12 -21.84
C ASP A 14 25.75 -0.60 -23.11
N ASN A 15 25.65 0.72 -23.26
CA ASN A 15 24.91 1.42 -24.32
C ASN A 15 23.40 1.14 -24.41
N LYS A 16 22.83 0.39 -23.45
CA LYS A 16 21.39 0.15 -23.33
C LYS A 16 20.75 1.27 -22.54
N ILE A 17 19.69 1.85 -23.09
CA ILE A 17 18.96 2.96 -22.51
C ILE A 17 17.64 2.43 -21.95
N ASN A 18 17.34 2.77 -20.71
CA ASN A 18 16.09 2.46 -20.04
C ASN A 18 15.57 3.70 -19.31
N TYR A 19 14.33 3.64 -18.85
CA TYR A 19 13.65 4.74 -18.18
C TYR A 19 12.98 4.28 -16.90
N LEU A 20 13.06 5.12 -15.86
CA LEU A 20 12.45 4.90 -14.55
C LEU A 20 11.63 6.14 -14.16
N LEU A 21 10.36 5.94 -13.83
CA LEU A 21 9.41 6.98 -13.44
C LEU A 21 8.90 6.74 -12.02
N GLY A 22 8.89 7.80 -11.21
CA GLY A 22 8.21 7.84 -9.92
C GLY A 22 6.74 8.20 -10.07
N THR A 23 5.85 7.44 -9.45
CA THR A 23 4.40 7.69 -9.40
C THR A 23 3.94 7.92 -7.97
N ILE A 24 2.86 8.65 -7.77
CA ILE A 24 2.21 8.75 -6.45
C ILE A 24 0.74 8.34 -6.57
N PRO A 25 0.12 7.86 -5.47
CA PRO A 25 -1.31 7.58 -5.43
C PRO A 25 -2.12 8.89 -5.27
N CYS A 26 -1.79 9.92 -6.05
CA CYS A 26 -2.53 11.19 -6.08
C CYS A 26 -3.14 11.43 -7.46
N ARG A 27 -4.00 12.44 -7.53
CA ARG A 27 -4.94 12.67 -8.63
C ARG A 27 -4.98 14.09 -9.15
N ASP A 28 -4.16 14.98 -8.58
CA ASP A 28 -4.06 16.29 -9.19
C ASP A 28 -3.70 16.11 -10.67
N ALA A 29 -4.29 16.92 -11.55
CA ALA A 29 -4.19 16.72 -13.00
C ALA A 29 -2.72 16.64 -13.46
N ASP A 30 -1.84 17.34 -12.75
CA ASP A 30 -0.39 17.39 -12.96
C ASP A 30 0.34 16.09 -12.58
N SER A 31 -0.20 15.32 -11.64
CA SER A 31 0.35 14.06 -11.13
C SER A 31 -0.08 12.85 -11.95
N ILE A 32 -1.16 12.98 -12.74
CA ILE A 32 -1.64 11.93 -13.66
C ILE A 32 -1.27 12.18 -15.13
N ALA A 33 -0.64 13.32 -15.43
CA ALA A 33 -0.12 13.62 -16.75
C ALA A 33 1.35 13.22 -16.88
N LEU A 34 1.78 12.88 -18.09
CA LEU A 34 3.20 12.69 -18.42
C LEU A 34 3.78 13.96 -19.05
N SER A 35 5.08 14.17 -18.91
CA SER A 35 5.81 15.09 -19.79
C SER A 35 5.89 14.49 -21.20
N SER A 36 6.18 15.32 -22.21
CA SER A 36 6.39 14.82 -23.59
C SER A 36 7.50 13.77 -23.65
N VAL A 37 8.56 13.95 -22.87
CA VAL A 37 9.71 13.04 -22.85
C VAL A 37 9.35 11.71 -22.18
N ALA A 38 8.65 11.75 -21.04
CA ALA A 38 8.19 10.53 -20.38
C ALA A 38 7.17 9.76 -21.21
N LYS A 39 6.23 10.47 -21.85
CA LYS A 39 5.28 9.87 -22.79
C LYS A 39 5.99 9.19 -23.95
N HIS A 40 6.95 9.88 -24.58
CA HIS A 40 7.71 9.32 -25.68
C HIS A 40 8.47 8.06 -25.25
N ALA A 41 9.16 8.10 -24.11
CA ALA A 41 9.88 6.96 -23.56
C ALA A 41 8.96 5.76 -23.30
N PHE A 42 7.79 5.99 -22.70
CA PHE A 42 6.80 4.94 -22.47
C PHE A 42 6.26 4.34 -23.78
N GLU A 43 5.88 5.17 -24.75
CA GLU A 43 5.29 4.71 -26.01
C GLU A 43 6.28 3.92 -26.87
N HIS A 44 7.58 4.24 -26.81
CA HIS A 44 8.62 3.60 -27.61
C HIS A 44 9.38 2.49 -26.87
N ALA A 45 9.11 2.27 -25.59
CA ALA A 45 9.69 1.15 -24.86
C ALA A 45 9.20 -0.20 -25.41
N ASP A 46 10.09 -1.17 -25.52
CA ASP A 46 9.78 -2.53 -25.97
C ASP A 46 8.99 -3.31 -24.91
N ARG A 47 9.12 -2.91 -23.65
CA ARG A 47 8.47 -3.51 -22.49
C ARG A 47 8.29 -2.50 -21.37
N VAL A 48 7.33 -2.78 -20.50
CA VAL A 48 7.06 -1.92 -19.34
C VAL A 48 7.04 -2.72 -18.04
N GLY A 49 7.41 -2.07 -16.93
CA GLY A 49 7.36 -2.65 -15.59
C GLY A 49 6.54 -1.80 -14.63
N PHE A 50 5.80 -2.46 -13.73
CA PHE A 50 4.98 -1.85 -12.67
C PHE A 50 5.20 -2.59 -11.35
N GLU A 51 4.77 -2.00 -10.23
CA GLU A 51 4.99 -2.59 -8.91
C GLU A 51 4.28 -3.94 -8.73
N CYS A 52 3.02 -4.04 -9.14
CA CYS A 52 2.21 -5.25 -8.97
C CYS A 52 1.16 -5.41 -10.08
N SER A 53 0.63 -6.62 -10.22
CA SER A 53 -0.52 -6.89 -11.10
C SER A 53 -1.76 -6.17 -10.60
N SER A 54 -2.54 -5.63 -11.53
CA SER A 54 -3.87 -5.08 -11.26
C SER A 54 -5.00 -5.94 -11.85
N ASP A 55 -4.70 -7.18 -12.26
CA ASP A 55 -5.68 -8.10 -12.80
C ASP A 55 -6.64 -8.55 -11.69
N HIS A 56 -7.94 -8.30 -11.86
CA HIS A 56 -8.92 -8.55 -10.81
C HIS A 56 -9.11 -10.04 -10.52
N ASP A 57 -9.06 -10.88 -11.55
CA ASP A 57 -9.26 -12.32 -11.41
C ASP A 57 -8.04 -12.94 -10.72
N GLU A 58 -6.84 -12.47 -11.08
CA GLU A 58 -5.59 -12.84 -10.40
C GLU A 58 -5.60 -12.41 -8.93
N ILE A 59 -5.96 -11.14 -8.64
CA ILE A 59 -6.11 -10.62 -7.27
C ILE A 59 -7.05 -11.50 -6.45
N THR A 60 -8.22 -11.79 -6.98
CA THR A 60 -9.22 -12.59 -6.28
C THR A 60 -8.71 -14.01 -6.02
N SER A 61 -8.07 -14.64 -7.00
CA SER A 61 -7.53 -16.00 -6.87
C SER A 61 -6.39 -16.09 -5.86
N VAL A 62 -5.40 -15.18 -5.91
CA VAL A 62 -4.28 -15.17 -4.97
C VAL A 62 -4.77 -14.88 -3.57
N TYR A 63 -5.70 -13.92 -3.43
CA TYR A 63 -6.33 -13.61 -2.17
C TYR A 63 -7.03 -14.83 -1.57
N ASP A 64 -7.90 -15.50 -2.34
CA ASP A 64 -8.61 -16.71 -1.87
C ASP A 64 -7.64 -17.83 -1.46
N SER A 65 -6.51 -17.97 -2.15
CA SER A 65 -5.46 -18.94 -1.80
C SER A 65 -4.79 -18.61 -0.48
N LEU A 66 -4.35 -17.36 -0.30
CA LEU A 66 -3.71 -16.87 0.92
C LEU A 66 -4.63 -17.01 2.13
N ILE A 67 -5.91 -16.67 1.96
CA ILE A 67 -6.95 -16.86 2.97
C ILE A 67 -7.07 -18.33 3.37
N LYS A 68 -7.17 -19.24 2.39
CA LYS A 68 -7.30 -20.68 2.66
C LYS A 68 -6.08 -21.23 3.38
N GLU A 69 -4.88 -20.85 2.96
CA GLU A 69 -3.64 -21.24 3.62
C GLU A 69 -3.63 -20.77 5.07
N TRP A 70 -3.99 -19.51 5.31
CA TRP A 70 -4.05 -18.93 6.64
C TRP A 70 -5.06 -19.62 7.56
N PHE A 71 -6.26 -19.94 7.07
CA PHE A 71 -7.27 -20.69 7.85
C PHE A 71 -6.88 -22.16 8.09
N ASN A 72 -6.16 -22.78 7.15
CA ASN A 72 -5.77 -24.19 7.24
C ASN A 72 -4.52 -24.40 8.11
N ASP A 73 -3.66 -23.39 8.27
CA ASP A 73 -2.50 -23.43 9.14
C ASP A 73 -2.87 -23.07 10.59
N HIS A 74 -3.65 -23.95 11.24
CA HIS A 74 -4.25 -23.90 12.60
C HIS A 74 -3.33 -23.46 13.77
N LYS A 75 -2.11 -23.00 13.50
CA LYS A 75 -1.09 -22.51 14.43
C LYS A 75 -1.04 -21.00 14.57
N LYS A 76 -1.79 -20.24 13.75
CA LYS A 76 -1.89 -18.78 13.93
C LYS A 76 -3.08 -18.51 14.83
N GLU A 77 -2.82 -18.31 16.12
CA GLU A 77 -3.79 -17.79 17.08
C GLU A 77 -4.36 -16.49 16.51
N ILE A 78 -5.62 -16.53 16.06
CA ILE A 78 -6.37 -15.37 15.56
C ILE A 78 -6.99 -14.68 16.77
N ILE A 79 -7.21 -13.35 16.70
CA ILE A 79 -8.09 -12.61 17.61
C ILE A 79 -9.40 -13.40 17.78
N PRO A 80 -9.72 -13.96 18.98
CA PRO A 80 -10.97 -14.70 19.15
C PRO A 80 -12.13 -13.83 18.73
N PHE A 81 -13.02 -14.40 17.91
CA PHE A 81 -14.26 -13.75 17.45
C PHE A 81 -15.06 -13.12 18.60
N GLU A 82 -14.94 -13.61 19.83
CA GLU A 82 -15.58 -13.05 21.02
C GLU A 82 -14.99 -11.71 21.48
N ILE A 83 -13.66 -11.54 21.40
CA ILE A 83 -13.03 -10.22 21.58
C ILE A 83 -13.47 -9.32 20.43
N GLU A 84 -13.59 -9.87 19.22
CA GLU A 84 -14.04 -9.12 18.06
C GLU A 84 -15.43 -8.55 18.25
N ASP A 85 -16.42 -9.30 18.74
CA ASP A 85 -17.82 -8.81 18.78
C ASP A 85 -18.00 -7.58 19.71
N GLU A 86 -17.28 -7.45 20.84
CA GLU A 86 -17.33 -6.24 21.69
C GLU A 86 -16.73 -5.00 20.99
N TYR A 87 -15.57 -5.17 20.35
CA TYR A 87 -14.88 -4.07 19.68
C TYR A 87 -15.48 -3.76 18.32
N ARG A 88 -16.03 -4.76 17.63
CA ARG A 88 -16.66 -4.70 16.31
C ARG A 88 -17.72 -3.64 16.29
N ASP A 89 -18.64 -3.64 17.25
CA ASP A 89 -19.74 -2.68 17.23
C ASP A 89 -19.29 -1.23 17.36
N LYS A 90 -18.32 -0.97 18.25
CA LYS A 90 -17.70 0.35 18.44
C LYS A 90 -16.86 0.75 17.22
N MET A 91 -16.20 -0.21 16.59
CA MET A 91 -15.38 -0.01 15.40
C MET A 91 -16.23 0.27 14.17
N ILE A 92 -17.30 -0.49 13.94
CA ILE A 92 -18.31 -0.21 12.91
C ILE A 92 -18.86 1.20 13.14
N GLU A 93 -19.17 1.59 14.38
CA GLU A 93 -19.65 2.93 14.69
C GLU A 93 -18.63 4.02 14.32
N LEU A 94 -17.38 3.86 14.77
CA LEU A 94 -16.29 4.80 14.51
C LEU A 94 -16.01 4.92 13.01
N PHE A 95 -15.95 3.79 12.30
CA PHE A 95 -15.69 3.75 10.88
C PHE A 95 -16.87 4.27 10.07
N ALA A 96 -18.11 3.98 10.46
CA ALA A 96 -19.31 4.53 9.83
C ALA A 96 -19.28 6.05 9.90
N TYR A 97 -18.94 6.56 11.08
CA TYR A 97 -18.76 7.99 11.30
C TYR A 97 -17.65 8.59 10.42
N LYS A 98 -16.44 8.01 10.44
CA LYS A 98 -15.29 8.54 9.69
C LYS A 98 -15.44 8.39 8.18
N ALA A 99 -16.08 7.33 7.73
CA ALA A 99 -16.39 7.04 6.33
C ALA A 99 -17.76 7.57 5.90
N LYS A 100 -18.43 8.41 6.72
CA LYS A 100 -19.70 9.07 6.40
C LYS A 100 -20.73 8.11 5.76
N CYS A 101 -20.86 6.90 6.31
CA CYS A 101 -21.77 5.85 5.85
C CYS A 101 -22.57 5.27 7.02
N SER A 102 -23.58 4.45 6.75
CA SER A 102 -24.44 3.89 7.81
C SER A 102 -23.77 2.73 8.55
N LYS A 103 -24.12 2.56 9.84
CA LYS A 103 -23.62 1.45 10.68
C LYS A 103 -24.02 0.10 10.07
N GLU A 104 -25.25 -0.02 9.57
CA GLU A 104 -25.81 -1.24 8.98
C GLU A 104 -25.03 -1.65 7.74
N LYS A 105 -24.62 -0.66 6.94
CA LYS A 105 -23.86 -0.88 5.72
C LYS A 105 -22.47 -1.41 6.01
N LEU A 106 -21.76 -0.83 6.97
CA LEU A 106 -20.49 -1.39 7.42
C LEU A 106 -20.68 -2.74 8.09
N SER A 107 -21.67 -2.90 8.97
CA SER A 107 -21.99 -4.19 9.62
C SER A 107 -22.18 -5.30 8.58
N ALA A 108 -22.93 -5.06 7.51
CA ALA A 108 -23.15 -6.06 6.46
C ALA A 108 -21.84 -6.45 5.74
N ILE A 109 -20.90 -5.52 5.57
CA ILE A 109 -19.58 -5.83 5.03
C ILE A 109 -18.79 -6.68 6.03
N PHE A 110 -18.80 -6.33 7.31
CA PHE A 110 -18.17 -7.13 8.37
C PHE A 110 -18.73 -8.54 8.42
N ASP A 111 -20.06 -8.69 8.41
CA ASP A 111 -20.73 -9.99 8.48
C ASP A 111 -20.37 -10.85 7.27
N LYS A 112 -20.24 -10.24 6.09
CA LYS A 112 -19.77 -10.92 4.88
C LYS A 112 -18.29 -11.35 4.97
N MET A 113 -17.45 -10.55 5.64
CA MET A 113 -16.02 -10.82 5.80
C MET A 113 -15.72 -11.83 6.94
N LYS A 114 -16.60 -11.91 7.96
CA LYS A 114 -16.44 -12.76 9.16
C LYS A 114 -16.20 -14.24 8.82
N SER A 115 -16.71 -14.71 7.69
CA SER A 115 -16.58 -16.11 7.25
C SER A 115 -15.45 -16.39 6.25
N THR A 116 -14.76 -15.36 5.72
CA THR A 116 -13.87 -15.53 4.56
C THR A 116 -12.58 -14.71 4.63
N THR A 117 -12.27 -14.01 5.72
CA THR A 117 -11.18 -13.01 5.73
C THR A 117 -10.69 -12.69 7.15
N PRO A 118 -9.37 -12.54 7.40
CA PRO A 118 -8.85 -11.91 8.61
C PRO A 118 -9.51 -10.53 8.82
N PRO A 119 -10.36 -10.36 9.83
CA PRO A 119 -11.39 -9.32 9.81
C PRO A 119 -10.86 -7.89 9.97
N PHE A 120 -9.63 -7.70 10.45
CA PHE A 120 -9.16 -6.39 10.86
C PHE A 120 -8.35 -5.62 9.82
N SER A 121 -7.44 -6.28 9.09
CA SER A 121 -6.58 -5.62 8.09
C SER A 121 -7.37 -5.23 6.83
N LEU A 122 -8.35 -6.03 6.42
CA LEU A 122 -9.23 -5.72 5.29
C LEU A 122 -10.19 -4.58 5.61
N LEU A 123 -10.74 -4.60 6.82
CA LEU A 123 -11.62 -3.57 7.30
C LEU A 123 -10.91 -2.22 7.38
N TRP A 124 -9.70 -2.19 7.92
CA TRP A 124 -8.85 -1.01 7.94
C TRP A 124 -8.69 -0.43 6.53
N GLN A 125 -8.31 -1.27 5.57
CA GLN A 125 -8.13 -0.85 4.18
C GLN A 125 -9.43 -0.34 3.57
N ALA A 126 -10.54 -1.07 3.74
CA ALA A 126 -11.85 -0.64 3.27
C ALA A 126 -12.22 0.73 3.87
N CYS A 127 -12.01 0.93 5.16
CA CYS A 127 -12.32 2.17 5.84
C CYS A 127 -11.41 3.32 5.41
N LEU A 128 -10.11 3.08 5.26
CA LEU A 128 -9.18 4.04 4.69
C LEU A 128 -9.59 4.46 3.28
N ILE A 129 -9.90 3.50 2.42
CA ILE A 129 -10.25 3.76 1.03
C ILE A 129 -11.55 4.56 0.96
N LEU A 130 -12.58 4.17 1.71
CA LEU A 130 -13.84 4.90 1.77
C LEU A 130 -13.65 6.30 2.33
N ARG A 131 -12.82 6.43 3.36
CA ARG A 131 -12.53 7.71 3.97
C ARG A 131 -11.75 8.62 3.01
N GLN A 132 -10.75 8.10 2.31
CA GLN A 132 -10.02 8.84 1.29
C GLN A 132 -10.96 9.27 0.15
N LYS A 133 -11.85 8.37 -0.28
CA LYS A 133 -12.85 8.64 -1.32
C LYS A 133 -13.78 9.78 -0.90
N ASN A 134 -14.37 9.70 0.29
CA ASN A 134 -15.27 10.73 0.81
C ASN A 134 -14.58 12.09 1.07
N LEU A 135 -13.25 12.10 1.13
CA LEU A 135 -12.47 13.34 1.23
C LEU A 135 -12.05 13.89 -0.12
N GLY A 136 -12.41 13.22 -1.23
CA GLY A 136 -11.99 13.56 -2.59
C GLY A 136 -10.51 13.26 -2.84
N LEU A 137 -9.87 12.42 -2.01
CA LEU A 137 -8.45 12.08 -2.12
C LEU A 137 -8.22 10.94 -3.12
N THR A 138 -9.24 10.12 -3.41
CA THR A 138 -9.12 8.91 -4.25
C THR A 138 -10.16 8.79 -5.39
N ASP A 139 -10.80 9.87 -5.85
CA ASP A 139 -11.76 9.81 -6.97
C ASP A 139 -11.13 9.62 -8.39
N GLY A 140 -11.17 8.39 -8.94
CA GLY A 140 -10.78 7.99 -10.33
C GLY A 140 -9.69 6.88 -10.44
N PRO A 141 -8.71 6.89 -11.38
CA PRO A 141 -7.46 6.08 -11.35
C PRO A 141 -6.17 6.88 -11.01
N HIS A 142 -5.11 6.23 -10.51
CA HIS A 142 -3.77 6.82 -10.31
C HIS A 142 -2.86 6.64 -11.55
N LEU A 143 -1.75 7.39 -11.66
CA LEU A 143 -0.87 7.39 -12.84
C LEU A 143 -0.36 5.99 -13.22
N GLU A 144 0.06 5.19 -12.25
CA GLU A 144 0.54 3.83 -12.52
C GLU A 144 -0.54 2.95 -13.18
N LEU A 145 -1.77 2.97 -12.65
CA LEU A 145 -2.89 2.25 -13.23
C LEU A 145 -3.26 2.76 -14.62
N LEU A 146 -3.13 4.06 -14.87
CA LEU A 146 -3.32 4.64 -16.19
C LEU A 146 -2.26 4.15 -17.18
N LEU A 147 -0.99 4.09 -16.77
CA LEU A 147 0.11 3.56 -17.57
C LEU A 147 -0.07 2.06 -17.87
N LEU A 148 -0.47 1.27 -16.87
CA LEU A 148 -0.75 -0.16 -17.03
C LEU A 148 -1.89 -0.40 -18.03
N ASN A 149 -3.00 0.33 -17.89
CA ASN A 149 -4.10 0.29 -18.85
C ASN A 149 -3.65 0.66 -20.27
N GLN A 150 -2.82 1.69 -20.40
CA GLN A 150 -2.28 2.09 -21.69
C GLN A 150 -1.33 1.04 -22.27
N ALA A 151 -0.51 0.40 -21.46
CA ALA A 151 0.37 -0.69 -21.88
C ALA A 151 -0.41 -1.88 -22.42
N ASN A 152 -1.49 -2.27 -21.74
CA ASN A 152 -2.43 -3.30 -22.19
C ASN A 152 -3.06 -2.95 -23.54
N LYS A 153 -3.54 -1.71 -23.72
CA LYS A 153 -4.08 -1.23 -25.02
C LYS A 153 -3.05 -1.30 -26.13
N LEU A 154 -1.80 -0.96 -25.82
CA LEU A 154 -0.67 -1.02 -26.75
C LEU A 154 -0.08 -2.44 -26.90
N LYS A 155 -0.63 -3.43 -26.20
CA LYS A 155 -0.15 -4.82 -26.15
C LYS A 155 1.35 -4.93 -25.85
N LYS A 156 1.86 -4.04 -25.00
CA LYS A 156 3.25 -4.09 -24.54
C LYS A 156 3.44 -5.27 -23.59
N PRO A 157 4.57 -5.99 -23.65
CA PRO A 157 4.97 -6.89 -22.57
C PRO A 157 5.03 -6.14 -21.24
N ILE A 158 4.27 -6.64 -20.26
CA ILE A 158 4.18 -6.09 -18.92
C ILE A 158 4.90 -7.01 -17.95
N ILE A 159 5.61 -6.39 -17.02
CA ILE A 159 6.40 -7.04 -15.98
C ILE A 159 5.95 -6.49 -14.63
N TYR A 160 5.89 -7.36 -13.62
CA TYR A 160 5.58 -6.98 -12.25
C TYR A 160 6.79 -7.16 -11.34
N LEU A 161 7.16 -6.08 -10.67
CA LEU A 161 8.31 -6.05 -9.75
C LEU A 161 8.02 -6.78 -8.44
N ASN A 162 6.76 -6.89 -8.05
CA ASN A 162 6.34 -7.70 -6.92
C ASN A 162 5.35 -8.79 -7.37
N SER A 163 5.39 -9.95 -6.69
CA SER A 163 4.29 -10.88 -6.81
C SER A 163 3.10 -10.36 -6.02
N LEU A 164 1.90 -10.62 -6.51
CA LEU A 164 0.68 -10.28 -5.82
C LEU A 164 0.58 -10.98 -4.46
N GLU A 165 1.08 -12.21 -4.38
CA GLU A 165 1.17 -12.96 -3.12
C GLU A 165 2.02 -12.23 -2.09
N SER A 166 3.21 -11.75 -2.48
CA SER A 166 4.08 -10.99 -1.58
C SER A 166 3.48 -9.65 -1.17
N GLU A 167 2.81 -8.96 -2.11
CA GLU A 167 2.12 -7.70 -1.82
C GLU A 167 1.01 -7.92 -0.77
N LEU A 168 0.15 -8.92 -1.00
CA LEU A 168 -0.97 -9.22 -0.11
C LEU A 168 -0.48 -9.78 1.24
N SER A 169 0.52 -10.66 1.28
CA SER A 169 1.08 -11.18 2.53
C SER A 169 1.64 -10.09 3.42
N ASN A 170 2.35 -9.11 2.85
CA ASN A 170 2.87 -7.95 3.58
C ASN A 170 1.75 -7.03 4.09
N ILE A 171 0.75 -6.77 3.26
CA ILE A 171 -0.38 -5.91 3.59
C ILE A 171 -1.27 -6.52 4.68
N PHE A 172 -1.51 -7.83 4.63
CA PHE A 172 -2.41 -8.53 5.54
C PHE A 172 -1.73 -9.08 6.78
N GLY A 173 -0.40 -8.98 6.86
CA GLY A 173 0.35 -9.46 8.03
C GLY A 173 0.18 -10.96 8.24
N LEU A 174 0.09 -11.72 7.15
CA LEU A 174 -0.24 -13.16 7.22
C LEU A 174 0.82 -13.96 7.97
N GLU A 175 2.02 -13.42 8.15
CA GLU A 175 3.11 -14.02 8.90
C GLU A 175 3.12 -13.64 10.39
N PHE A 176 2.20 -12.78 10.85
CA PHE A 176 2.21 -12.27 12.22
C PHE A 176 1.52 -13.21 13.20
N ASN A 177 2.08 -13.30 14.40
CA ASN A 177 1.41 -13.92 15.53
C ASN A 177 0.28 -13.03 16.07
N TYR A 178 -0.51 -13.59 16.98
CA TYR A 178 -1.65 -12.91 17.62
C TYR A 178 -1.34 -11.51 18.16
N GLN A 179 -0.29 -11.41 18.98
CA GLN A 179 0.10 -10.19 19.66
C GLN A 179 0.49 -9.10 18.63
N GLN A 180 1.23 -9.51 17.61
CA GLN A 180 1.63 -8.66 16.50
C GLN A 180 0.42 -8.16 15.70
N GLN A 181 -0.55 -9.02 15.41
CA GLN A 181 -1.78 -8.61 14.73
C GLN A 181 -2.57 -7.57 15.54
N LEU A 182 -2.67 -7.75 16.86
CA LEU A 182 -3.31 -6.77 17.75
C LEU A 182 -2.60 -5.42 17.77
N GLU A 183 -1.27 -5.40 17.83
CA GLU A 183 -0.49 -4.16 17.84
C GLU A 183 -0.68 -3.36 16.54
N VAL A 184 -0.57 -4.04 15.40
CA VAL A 184 -0.79 -3.45 14.08
C VAL A 184 -2.20 -2.90 13.97
N PHE A 185 -3.19 -3.67 14.43
CA PHE A 185 -4.57 -3.24 14.45
C PHE A 185 -4.77 -1.98 15.30
N MET A 186 -4.16 -1.89 16.48
CA MET A 186 -4.25 -0.72 17.35
C MET A 186 -3.63 0.53 16.72
N ASP A 187 -2.51 0.38 16.01
CA ASP A 187 -1.89 1.49 15.27
C ASP A 187 -2.75 1.94 14.09
N GLN A 188 -3.40 1.01 13.40
CA GLN A 188 -4.39 1.31 12.36
C GLN A 188 -5.57 2.11 12.92
N ILE A 189 -6.14 1.73 14.08
CA ILE A 189 -7.21 2.51 14.73
C ILE A 189 -6.76 3.95 14.95
N LYS A 190 -5.56 4.17 15.52
CA LYS A 190 -5.03 5.51 15.76
C LYS A 190 -4.91 6.31 14.45
N ALA A 191 -4.48 5.66 13.37
CA ALA A 191 -4.37 6.29 12.06
C ALA A 191 -5.75 6.71 11.48
N VAL A 192 -6.84 5.96 11.73
CA VAL A 192 -8.20 6.41 11.36
C VAL A 192 -8.74 7.52 12.27
N LEU A 193 -8.24 7.60 13.51
CA LEU A 193 -8.62 8.67 14.42
C LEU A 193 -8.06 10.04 14.02
N VAL A 194 -6.99 10.09 13.19
CA VAL A 194 -6.46 11.32 12.59
C VAL A 194 -7.59 12.19 12.03
N SER A 195 -7.48 13.52 12.09
CA SER A 195 -8.54 14.41 11.59
C SER A 195 -8.58 14.46 10.06
N GLU A 196 -9.75 14.79 9.48
CA GLU A 196 -9.89 15.00 8.03
C GLU A 196 -8.94 16.10 7.53
N ALA A 197 -8.80 17.19 8.29
CA ALA A 197 -7.91 18.30 7.97
C ALA A 197 -6.44 17.87 7.87
N VAL A 198 -5.97 17.02 8.79
CA VAL A 198 -4.60 16.49 8.75
C VAL A 198 -4.39 15.61 7.53
N MET A 199 -5.35 14.73 7.18
CA MET A 199 -5.20 13.89 5.99
C MET A 199 -5.18 14.71 4.70
N LYS A 200 -6.05 15.72 4.57
CA LYS A 200 -6.04 16.64 3.43
C LYS A 200 -4.73 17.43 3.35
N ALA A 201 -4.23 17.93 4.47
CA ALA A 201 -2.96 18.63 4.53
C ALA A 201 -1.79 17.73 4.06
N LYS A 202 -1.75 16.48 4.51
CA LYS A 202 -0.75 15.50 4.06
C LYS A 202 -0.88 15.19 2.56
N ALA A 203 -2.08 14.95 2.05
CA ALA A 203 -2.28 14.69 0.63
C ALA A 203 -1.84 15.88 -0.24
N ASN A 204 -2.20 17.11 0.15
CA ASN A 204 -1.77 18.33 -0.52
C ASN A 204 -0.24 18.49 -0.47
N LYS A 205 0.38 18.14 0.67
CA LYS A 205 1.83 18.23 0.83
C LYS A 205 2.56 17.17 -0.01
N LEU A 206 2.02 15.96 -0.11
CA LEU A 206 2.54 14.90 -0.99
C LEU A 206 2.48 15.33 -2.46
N SER A 207 1.34 15.87 -2.88
CA SER A 207 1.13 16.47 -4.19
C SER A 207 2.15 17.58 -4.48
N GLN A 208 2.33 18.52 -3.54
CA GLN A 208 3.32 19.59 -3.65
C GLN A 208 4.73 19.03 -3.83
N PHE A 209 5.18 18.13 -2.94
CA PHE A 209 6.51 17.55 -3.03
C PHE A 209 6.74 16.81 -4.34
N TYR A 210 5.73 16.07 -4.82
CA TYR A 210 5.82 15.41 -6.11
C TYR A 210 5.89 16.37 -7.29
N GLN A 211 5.15 17.48 -7.26
CA GLN A 211 5.22 18.52 -8.29
C GLN A 211 6.57 19.26 -8.29
N GLU A 212 7.17 19.43 -7.12
CA GLU A 212 8.49 20.03 -6.92
C GLU A 212 9.64 19.04 -7.20
N GLY A 213 9.34 17.74 -7.29
CA GLY A 213 10.35 16.68 -7.40
C GLY A 213 11.14 16.45 -6.10
N ASP A 214 10.57 16.82 -4.96
CA ASP A 214 11.17 16.66 -3.65
C ASP A 214 10.99 15.24 -3.13
N LEU A 215 11.81 14.30 -3.62
CA LEU A 215 11.80 12.91 -3.19
C LEU A 215 12.09 12.75 -1.69
N GLN A 216 12.91 13.63 -1.13
CA GLN A 216 13.21 13.61 0.31
C GLN A 216 11.95 14.00 1.10
N GLY A 217 11.27 15.07 0.72
CA GLY A 217 10.01 15.49 1.31
C GLY A 217 8.92 14.43 1.19
N ILE A 218 8.84 13.70 0.06
CA ILE A 218 7.95 12.54 -0.08
C ILE A 218 8.27 11.46 0.97
N ASN A 219 9.55 11.07 1.07
CA ASN A 219 9.98 10.03 2.01
C ASN A 219 9.76 10.44 3.46
N GLU A 220 10.12 11.65 3.84
CA GLU A 220 9.86 12.20 5.17
C GLU A 220 8.34 12.22 5.44
N LEU A 221 7.52 12.70 4.51
CA LEU A 221 6.08 12.76 4.74
C LEU A 221 5.42 11.39 4.92
N LEU A 222 5.86 10.38 4.17
CA LEU A 222 5.29 9.03 4.19
C LEU A 222 5.86 8.18 5.32
N PHE A 223 7.15 8.34 5.64
CA PHE A 223 7.85 7.48 6.59
C PHE A 223 8.18 8.17 7.95
N HIS A 224 7.96 9.47 8.15
CA HIS A 224 8.23 10.13 9.45
C HIS A 224 7.32 9.67 10.60
N ASP A 225 6.06 9.35 10.30
CA ASP A 225 5.14 8.84 11.32
C ASP A 225 5.51 7.40 11.77
N ILE A 226 6.34 6.73 10.97
CA ILE A 226 6.78 5.35 11.18
C ILE A 226 7.92 5.30 12.18
N GLU A 227 8.89 6.20 12.04
CA GLU A 227 9.97 6.37 13.01
C GLU A 227 9.43 6.72 14.41
N LYS A 228 8.23 7.33 14.44
CA LYS A 228 7.50 7.67 15.66
C LYS A 228 6.54 6.57 16.13
N SER A 229 6.37 5.48 15.39
CA SER A 229 5.59 4.36 15.90
C SER A 229 6.33 3.71 17.07
N HIS A 230 5.59 3.43 18.14
CA HIS A 230 6.11 2.72 19.30
C HIS A 230 6.07 1.19 19.14
N SER A 231 5.44 0.68 18.07
CA SER A 231 5.33 -0.75 17.83
C SER A 231 6.46 -1.24 16.92
N GLU A 232 7.25 -2.20 17.42
CA GLU A 232 8.31 -2.83 16.64
C GLU A 232 7.77 -3.61 15.45
N ILE A 233 6.57 -4.21 15.56
CA ILE A 233 5.95 -4.89 14.42
C ILE A 233 5.51 -3.89 13.35
N THR A 234 4.99 -2.73 13.74
CA THR A 234 4.68 -1.64 12.80
C THR A 234 5.95 -1.21 12.06
N LYS A 235 7.08 -1.02 12.75
CA LYS A 235 8.37 -0.74 12.10
C LYS A 235 8.82 -1.85 11.15
N GLN A 236 8.63 -3.12 11.52
CA GLN A 236 8.97 -4.27 10.67
C GLN A 236 8.15 -4.29 9.37
N ILE A 237 6.82 -4.14 9.46
CA ILE A 237 5.96 -4.00 8.26
C ILE A 237 6.47 -2.88 7.37
N LEU A 238 6.77 -1.75 7.99
CA LEU A 238 7.08 -0.54 7.26
C LEU A 238 8.45 -0.64 6.58
N ASN A 239 9.42 -1.32 7.19
CA ASN A 239 10.66 -1.71 6.54
C ASN A 239 10.43 -2.70 5.39
N SER A 240 9.55 -3.70 5.57
CA SER A 240 9.23 -4.68 4.52
C SER A 240 8.64 -3.99 3.28
N ILE A 241 7.66 -3.10 3.47
CA ILE A 241 7.03 -2.37 2.35
C ILE A 241 7.87 -1.21 1.81
N SER A 242 9.02 -0.88 2.42
CA SER A 242 9.95 0.16 1.95
C SER A 242 11.31 -0.44 1.59
N ASN A 243 12.22 -0.53 2.56
CA ASN A 243 13.61 -0.90 2.40
C ASN A 243 13.83 -2.28 1.76
N ASP A 244 13.06 -3.29 2.17
CA ASP A 244 13.22 -4.65 1.63
C ASP A 244 12.65 -4.73 0.21
N ARG A 245 11.52 -4.06 -0.02
CA ARG A 245 10.90 -3.89 -1.33
C ARG A 245 11.84 -3.17 -2.31
N ASP A 246 12.57 -2.15 -1.87
CA ASP A 246 13.53 -1.43 -2.70
C ASP A 246 14.68 -2.32 -3.19
N LEU A 247 15.10 -3.30 -2.38
CA LEU A 247 16.10 -4.30 -2.80
C LEU A 247 15.54 -5.20 -3.90
N ILE A 248 14.34 -5.74 -3.69
CA ILE A 248 13.64 -6.57 -4.67
C ILE A 248 13.44 -5.81 -5.99
N TYR A 249 13.02 -4.54 -5.90
CA TYR A 249 12.83 -3.68 -7.06
C TYR A 249 14.14 -3.45 -7.79
N ALA A 250 15.21 -3.07 -7.10
CA ALA A 250 16.50 -2.84 -7.74
C ALA A 250 17.02 -4.07 -8.48
N ASP A 251 16.92 -5.26 -7.86
CA ASP A 251 17.41 -6.51 -8.48
C ASP A 251 16.61 -6.87 -9.73
N LYS A 252 15.27 -6.83 -9.66
CA LYS A 252 14.41 -7.10 -10.81
C LYS A 252 14.55 -6.05 -11.91
N ILE A 253 14.55 -4.76 -11.54
CA ILE A 253 14.78 -3.67 -12.50
C ILE A 253 16.09 -3.89 -13.25
N THR A 254 17.14 -4.31 -12.57
CA THR A 254 18.42 -4.61 -13.20
C THR A 254 18.33 -5.75 -14.20
N GLU A 255 17.66 -6.85 -13.86
CA GLU A 255 17.39 -7.95 -14.80
C GLU A 255 16.72 -7.42 -16.08
N TYR A 256 15.70 -6.57 -15.93
CA TYR A 256 14.99 -6.03 -17.09
C TYR A 256 15.81 -5.03 -17.90
N PHE A 257 16.58 -4.18 -17.23
CA PHE A 257 17.42 -3.18 -17.88
C PHE A 257 18.58 -3.78 -18.68
N GLN A 258 18.96 -5.04 -18.42
CA GLN A 258 19.91 -5.78 -19.26
C GLN A 258 19.42 -5.95 -20.70
N SER A 259 18.12 -5.91 -20.97
CA SER A 259 17.61 -5.98 -22.34
C SER A 259 17.62 -4.64 -23.08
N GLY A 260 17.64 -3.53 -22.34
CA GLY A 260 17.47 -2.19 -22.90
C GLY A 260 16.02 -1.86 -23.26
N ASN A 261 15.80 -0.60 -23.64
CA ASN A 261 14.53 -0.04 -24.10
C ASN A 261 13.32 -0.37 -23.21
N SER A 262 13.54 -0.42 -21.89
CA SER A 262 12.49 -0.67 -20.91
C SER A 262 12.02 0.62 -20.25
N PHE A 263 10.73 0.70 -19.93
CA PHE A 263 10.14 1.78 -19.13
C PHE A 263 9.51 1.21 -17.86
N ILE A 264 10.00 1.61 -16.69
CA ILE A 264 9.50 1.11 -15.41
C ILE A 264 8.89 2.25 -14.62
N ALA A 265 7.70 2.03 -14.05
CA ALA A 265 7.07 2.93 -13.10
C ALA A 265 7.01 2.28 -11.71
N ILE A 266 7.44 3.02 -10.70
CA ILE A 266 7.36 2.65 -9.29
C ILE A 266 6.91 3.85 -8.46
N GLY A 267 6.45 3.63 -7.24
CA GLY A 267 6.14 4.64 -6.25
C GLY A 267 7.33 5.58 -6.05
N ALA A 268 7.07 6.88 -6.05
CA ALA A 268 8.09 7.92 -5.94
C ALA A 268 8.89 7.80 -4.62
N CYS A 269 8.29 7.22 -3.58
CA CYS A 269 8.97 6.93 -2.32
C CYS A 269 10.13 5.92 -2.47
N HIS A 270 10.04 4.99 -3.42
CA HIS A 270 11.05 3.96 -3.67
C HIS A 270 12.23 4.49 -4.49
N LEU A 271 12.05 5.58 -5.24
CA LEU A 271 13.02 6.04 -6.23
C LEU A 271 14.41 6.29 -5.66
N THR A 272 14.52 7.01 -4.54
CA THR A 272 15.83 7.42 -3.98
C THR A 272 16.73 6.21 -3.75
N ARG A 273 16.23 5.21 -3.03
CA ARG A 273 17.00 4.02 -2.68
C ARG A 273 17.22 3.10 -3.88
N VAL A 274 16.21 2.90 -4.74
CA VAL A 274 16.36 2.12 -5.98
C VAL A 274 17.44 2.74 -6.88
N ILE A 275 17.48 4.07 -7.04
CA ILE A 275 18.50 4.77 -7.84
C ILE A 275 19.91 4.55 -7.27
N GLU A 276 20.06 4.61 -5.95
CA GLU A 276 21.34 4.34 -5.30
C GLU A 276 21.81 2.89 -5.53
N LEU A 277 20.90 1.93 -5.43
CA LEU A 277 21.18 0.52 -5.68
C LEU A 277 21.57 0.28 -7.15
N LEU A 278 20.85 0.88 -8.11
CA LEU A 278 21.21 0.81 -9.53
C LEU A 278 22.58 1.41 -9.81
N LYS A 279 22.92 2.55 -9.21
CA LYS A 279 24.27 3.16 -9.32
C LYS A 279 25.35 2.20 -8.80
N LYS A 280 25.13 1.56 -7.64
CA LYS A 280 26.05 0.55 -7.08
C LYS A 280 26.22 -0.66 -8.00
N GLN A 281 25.18 -1.02 -8.77
CA GLN A 281 25.21 -2.09 -9.77
C GLN A 281 25.79 -1.64 -11.12
N GLY A 282 26.39 -0.45 -11.20
CA GLY A 282 27.13 0.05 -12.36
C GLY A 282 26.28 0.76 -13.42
N PHE A 283 25.03 1.10 -13.11
CA PHE A 283 24.22 1.92 -14.01
C PHE A 283 24.58 3.40 -13.89
N THR A 284 24.62 4.09 -15.03
CA THR A 284 24.61 5.55 -15.06
C THR A 284 23.16 6.02 -14.97
N VAL A 285 22.84 6.76 -13.91
CA VAL A 285 21.50 7.28 -13.66
C VAL A 285 21.49 8.79 -13.86
N ASN A 286 20.79 9.25 -14.89
CA ASN A 286 20.67 10.66 -15.23
C ASN A 286 19.24 11.12 -14.96
N ASN A 287 19.08 12.18 -14.18
CA ASN A 287 17.78 12.80 -14.08
C ASN A 287 17.41 13.47 -15.41
N ILE A 288 16.16 13.28 -15.84
CA ILE A 288 15.64 13.96 -17.02
C ILE A 288 14.83 15.15 -16.55
N LYS A 289 15.28 16.32 -16.97
CA LYS A 289 14.53 17.56 -16.79
C LYS A 289 13.22 17.47 -17.56
N GLU A 290 12.12 17.41 -16.83
CA GLU A 290 10.80 17.33 -17.43
C GLU A 290 10.27 18.72 -17.77
N GLY A 291 9.71 18.84 -18.97
CA GLY A 291 8.84 19.96 -19.32
C GLY A 291 7.46 19.84 -18.62
N PRO A 292 6.52 20.72 -18.98
CA PRO A 292 5.15 20.65 -18.46
C PRO A 292 4.51 19.27 -18.68
N ARG A 293 3.84 18.75 -17.65
CA ARG A 293 3.05 17.52 -17.72
C ARG A 293 1.66 17.87 -18.23
N VAL A 294 1.51 17.88 -19.55
CA VAL A 294 0.27 18.31 -20.24
C VAL A 294 -0.42 17.19 -20.99
N TYR A 295 0.12 15.97 -20.92
CA TYR A 295 -0.44 14.80 -21.59
C TYR A 295 -1.21 13.94 -20.60
N PRO A 296 -2.52 14.16 -20.43
CA PRO A 296 -3.34 13.25 -19.66
C PRO A 296 -3.32 11.89 -20.36
N ILE A 297 -3.07 10.82 -19.61
CA ILE A 297 -3.30 9.48 -20.13
C ILE A 297 -4.82 9.32 -20.19
N GLN A 298 -5.37 9.13 -21.39
CA GLN A 298 -6.82 9.02 -21.58
C GLN A 298 -7.39 7.98 -20.62
N HIS A 299 -8.33 8.40 -19.78
CA HIS A 299 -9.13 7.48 -18.99
C HIS A 299 -9.79 6.51 -19.97
N SER A 300 -9.40 5.23 -19.97
CA SER A 300 -10.35 4.18 -20.36
C SER A 300 -11.56 4.27 -19.44
N ASP A 301 -12.66 3.61 -19.81
CA ASP A 301 -13.80 3.29 -18.93
C ASP A 301 -13.32 2.51 -17.69
N THR A 302 -12.63 3.20 -16.79
CA THR A 302 -11.99 2.69 -15.56
C THR A 302 -13.01 2.42 -14.47
N ALA A 303 -14.29 2.74 -14.74
CA ALA A 303 -15.44 2.41 -13.90
C ALA A 303 -15.53 0.90 -13.59
N LYS A 304 -14.97 0.02 -14.44
CA LYS A 304 -14.94 -1.43 -14.20
C LYS A 304 -13.79 -1.92 -13.30
N ILE A 305 -12.68 -1.18 -13.22
CA ILE A 305 -11.48 -1.61 -12.46
C ILE A 305 -11.50 -1.02 -11.04
N ALA A 306 -12.12 0.14 -10.84
CA ALA A 306 -12.39 0.70 -9.51
C ALA A 306 -13.52 -0.06 -8.74
N ALA A 307 -14.08 -1.11 -9.34
CA ALA A 307 -15.27 -1.82 -8.88
C ALA A 307 -15.15 -2.55 -7.53
N PRO A 308 -13.97 -3.03 -7.04
CA PRO A 308 -13.95 -3.66 -5.72
C PRO A 308 -14.27 -2.67 -4.58
N LEU A 309 -14.12 -1.36 -4.81
CA LEU A 309 -14.10 -0.34 -3.74
C LEU A 309 -15.23 0.70 -3.82
N SER A 310 -16.08 0.67 -4.86
CA SER A 310 -17.05 1.74 -5.14
C SER A 310 -18.46 1.54 -4.57
N ILE A 311 -18.78 0.40 -3.95
CA ILE A 311 -20.14 0.00 -3.53
C ILE A 311 -20.75 0.87 -2.40
N LEU A 312 -20.00 1.82 -1.80
CA LEU A 312 -20.36 2.30 -0.47
C LEU A 312 -20.48 3.83 -0.30
N ALA A 313 -21.64 4.44 -0.60
CA ALA A 313 -21.96 5.81 -0.13
C ALA A 313 -23.47 6.04 0.12
N ASN A 314 -23.85 6.51 1.33
CA ASN A 314 -24.80 7.62 1.58
C ASN A 314 -25.06 7.90 3.08
N ASN A 315 -25.26 9.20 3.37
CA ASN A 315 -25.33 10.01 4.62
C ASN A 315 -26.37 9.58 5.69
N SER A 316 -26.45 10.06 6.96
CA SER A 316 -25.84 11.13 7.79
C SER A 316 -26.13 10.84 9.28
N LEU A 317 -25.26 11.21 10.25
CA LEU A 317 -25.57 11.85 11.56
C LEU A 317 -24.39 11.80 12.56
N PHE A 318 -24.31 12.77 13.47
CA PHE A 318 -23.09 13.27 14.11
C PHE A 318 -23.36 13.62 15.60
N HIS A 319 -22.56 13.12 16.58
CA HIS A 319 -21.97 13.92 17.69
C HIS A 319 -21.32 13.24 18.95
N ARG A 320 -21.18 11.91 19.14
CA ARG A 320 -20.80 11.37 20.48
C ARG A 320 -19.36 10.82 20.74
N PHE A 321 -18.46 10.72 19.78
CA PHE A 321 -17.38 9.69 19.82
C PHE A 321 -16.03 9.99 20.50
N LYS A 322 -15.76 11.19 21.02
CA LYS A 322 -14.40 11.48 21.52
C LYS A 322 -14.06 10.75 22.84
N LYS A 323 -15.07 10.36 23.62
CA LYS A 323 -14.89 9.74 24.95
C LYS A 323 -14.65 8.23 24.89
N ASP A 324 -15.14 7.56 23.85
CA ASP A 324 -15.16 6.10 23.79
C ASP A 324 -13.87 5.49 23.23
N ALA A 325 -13.13 6.22 22.37
CA ALA A 325 -11.85 5.76 21.85
C ALA A 325 -10.78 5.58 22.96
N ILE A 326 -10.78 6.45 23.97
CA ILE A 326 -9.89 6.35 25.15
C ILE A 326 -10.26 5.12 25.99
N ASN A 327 -11.56 4.85 26.14
CA ASN A 327 -12.05 3.69 26.89
C ASN A 327 -11.76 2.36 26.19
N VAL A 328 -11.84 2.32 24.85
CA VAL A 328 -11.48 1.16 24.04
C VAL A 328 -10.00 0.81 24.22
N GLN A 329 -9.11 1.79 24.13
CA GLN A 329 -7.67 1.54 24.30
C GLN A 329 -7.32 1.05 25.72
N SER A 330 -7.96 1.59 26.76
CA SER A 330 -7.76 1.11 28.13
C SER A 330 -8.19 -0.34 28.33
N ARG A 331 -9.30 -0.77 27.71
CA ARG A 331 -9.81 -2.14 27.83
C ARG A 331 -8.97 -3.14 27.02
N LEU A 332 -8.51 -2.75 25.83
CA LEU A 332 -7.58 -3.57 25.04
C LEU A 332 -6.26 -3.81 25.77
N ASN A 333 -5.72 -2.78 26.45
CA ASN A 333 -4.55 -2.96 27.30
C ASN A 333 -4.81 -3.93 28.46
N GLN A 334 -6.01 -3.90 29.07
CA GLN A 334 -6.37 -4.86 30.12
C GLN A 334 -6.49 -6.30 29.60
N HIS A 335 -7.06 -6.50 28.41
CA HIS A 335 -7.11 -7.83 27.77
C HIS A 335 -5.72 -8.34 27.40
N LEU A 336 -4.84 -7.47 26.89
CA LEU A 336 -3.45 -7.80 26.61
C LEU A 336 -2.69 -8.21 27.88
N THR A 337 -2.91 -7.51 29.01
CA THR A 337 -2.34 -7.91 30.30
C THR A 337 -2.87 -9.27 30.75
N ALA A 338 -4.19 -9.49 30.68
CA ALA A 338 -4.80 -10.77 31.07
C ALA A 338 -4.34 -11.95 30.21
N PHE A 339 -4.20 -11.76 28.89
CA PHE A 339 -3.69 -12.78 27.98
C PHE A 339 -2.22 -13.14 28.27
N ASN A 340 -1.38 -12.13 28.51
CA ASN A 340 0.02 -12.33 28.89
C ASN A 340 0.18 -13.00 30.26
N GLU A 341 -0.77 -12.80 31.18
CA GLU A 341 -0.80 -13.48 32.48
C GLU A 341 -1.28 -14.93 32.36
N GLN A 342 -2.20 -15.22 31.43
CA GLN A 342 -2.66 -16.58 31.14
C GLN A 342 -1.60 -17.41 30.41
N GLY A 343 -0.88 -16.83 29.45
CA GLY A 343 0.23 -17.49 28.75
C GLY A 343 1.45 -17.80 29.63
N LYS A 344 1.58 -17.14 30.79
CA LYS A 344 2.61 -17.46 31.81
C LYS A 344 2.27 -18.67 32.67
N ASN A 345 1.02 -19.15 32.66
CA ASN A 345 0.56 -20.29 33.47
C ASN A 345 0.37 -21.57 32.66
N THR A 346 0.66 -21.55 31.36
CA THR A 346 0.68 -22.74 30.51
C THR A 346 2.12 -23.12 30.22
N ASP A 347 2.65 -24.10 30.96
CA ASP A 347 3.83 -24.87 30.58
C ASP A 347 3.50 -25.62 29.27
N VAL A 348 3.70 -24.97 28.13
CA VAL A 348 3.59 -25.59 26.80
C VAL A 348 4.87 -25.31 26.04
N LEU A 349 5.76 -26.30 26.11
CA LEU A 349 6.75 -26.72 25.12
C LEU A 349 7.57 -25.60 24.44
N SER A 350 8.85 -25.56 24.83
CA SER A 350 9.94 -24.95 24.07
C SER A 350 9.91 -25.35 22.59
N CYS A 351 9.35 -24.50 21.73
CA CYS A 351 9.67 -24.54 20.31
C CYS A 351 10.97 -23.78 20.09
N GLU A 352 12.05 -24.52 19.84
CA GLU A 352 13.27 -23.93 19.28
C GLU A 352 12.93 -23.20 17.97
N PRO A 353 13.56 -22.04 17.70
CA PRO A 353 13.40 -21.34 16.44
C PRO A 353 13.86 -22.23 15.29
N GLN A 354 12.94 -22.61 14.40
CA GLN A 354 13.30 -23.27 13.14
C GLN A 354 14.08 -22.28 12.27
N PRO A 355 15.24 -22.66 11.71
CA PRO A 355 15.98 -21.80 10.81
C PRO A 355 15.19 -21.53 9.52
N ASN A 356 15.25 -20.27 9.06
CA ASN A 356 14.68 -19.76 7.81
C ASN A 356 14.89 -20.75 6.65
N ARG A 357 13.79 -21.35 6.17
CA ARG A 357 13.81 -22.31 5.04
C ARG A 357 13.84 -21.67 3.64
N TYR A 358 13.99 -20.35 3.53
CA TYR A 358 14.05 -19.66 2.24
C TYR A 358 15.32 -18.83 2.04
N LEU A 359 16.49 -19.40 2.34
CA LEU A 359 17.77 -18.92 1.82
C LEU A 359 18.68 -20.14 1.58
N THR A 360 18.44 -20.88 0.50
CA THR A 360 19.48 -21.68 -0.20
C THR A 360 18.94 -22.18 -1.53
N LYS A 361 19.14 -21.39 -2.58
CA LYS A 361 19.49 -21.87 -3.93
C LYS A 361 20.30 -20.80 -4.65
N SER A 362 21.58 -20.76 -4.34
CA SER A 362 22.71 -20.52 -5.25
C SER A 362 23.99 -20.76 -4.48
#